data_AF-H2YFW8-F1
#
_entry.id   AF-H2YFW8-F1
#
_cell.length_a   1.000
_cell.length_b   1.000
_cell.length_c   1.000
_cell.angle_alpha   90.00
_cell.angle_beta   90.00
_cell.angle_gamma   90.00
#
_symmetry.space_group_name_H-M   'P 1'
#
loop_
_entity.id
_entity.type
_entity.pdbx_description
1 polymer ?
#
loop_
_entity_poly.entity_id
_entity_poly.type
_entity_poly.pdbx_seq_one_letter_code
_entity_poly.pdbx_strand_id
1 'polypeptide(L)'
;MPKHYPDDHKVQLNKSPDPAPFPAFLPLEIFDNTEFDCRTWEEWLGLGVEGNVRRPVPAKSLLPTEDRLDKGDPKDPNITYKWFNVGVLDYDKESDLWFVQKVDDQGRVLDTRGQPVVNGGVRKTGSRMGLPQQYWVPRIRVMFRAEDASIFAHRVAEAYRLRKKTEGLIRYNLYVDCMPHDDNVLSLESSSFENMTSRSINTPGLRSNDPVLLDCVAKLEQQVGLDFKRTMNKLTFDKVVSRNLKSFAYVTLPEPEPD
;
A
#
# COMPACT_ATOMS: atom_id res chain seq x y z
N MET A 1 10.39 -22.49 -22.03
CA MET A 1 11.49 -22.86 -21.11
C MET A 1 11.99 -21.60 -20.42
N PRO A 2 12.07 -21.52 -19.08
CA PRO A 2 12.62 -20.33 -18.44
C PRO A 2 14.13 -20.28 -18.65
N LYS A 3 14.64 -19.13 -19.07
CA LYS A 3 16.08 -18.88 -19.23
C LYS A 3 16.73 -18.80 -17.85
N HIS A 4 17.80 -19.57 -17.66
CA HIS A 4 18.67 -19.47 -16.48
C HIS A 4 19.37 -18.11 -16.51
N TYR A 5 19.12 -17.25 -15.52
CA TYR A 5 19.98 -16.11 -15.26
C TYR A 5 21.08 -16.53 -14.28
N PRO A 6 22.33 -16.09 -14.48
CA PRO A 6 23.41 -16.33 -13.52
C PRO A 6 23.13 -15.61 -12.20
N ASP A 7 23.45 -16.29 -11.10
CA ASP A 7 23.07 -15.97 -9.70
C ASP A 7 23.60 -14.62 -9.15
N ASP A 8 24.25 -13.77 -9.94
CA ASP A 8 25.04 -12.63 -9.46
C ASP A 8 24.28 -11.28 -9.43
N HIS A 9 22.99 -11.28 -9.80
CA HIS A 9 22.12 -10.10 -9.72
C HIS A 9 20.82 -10.38 -8.98
N LYS A 10 20.90 -11.00 -7.80
CA LYS A 10 19.80 -10.95 -6.85
C LYS A 10 19.81 -9.58 -6.18
N VAL A 11 18.95 -8.69 -6.65
CA VAL A 11 18.56 -7.48 -5.93
C VAL A 11 17.97 -7.94 -4.59
N GLN A 12 18.78 -7.92 -3.52
CA GLN A 12 18.32 -8.20 -2.17
C GLN A 12 17.82 -6.90 -1.52
N LEU A 13 16.65 -6.45 -1.94
CA LEU A 13 15.90 -5.47 -1.17
C LEU A 13 15.36 -6.16 0.08
N ASN A 14 15.90 -5.77 1.24
CA ASN A 14 15.64 -6.33 2.57
C ASN A 14 16.21 -7.73 2.78
N LYS A 15 17.38 -7.80 3.44
CA LYS A 15 17.81 -8.99 4.19
C LYS A 15 16.92 -9.15 5.43
N SER A 16 15.62 -9.22 5.21
CA SER A 16 14.61 -9.54 6.20
C SER A 16 14.65 -11.05 6.41
N PRO A 17 14.36 -11.59 7.60
CA PRO A 17 14.02 -13.01 7.77
C PRO A 17 12.69 -13.36 7.09
N ASP A 18 12.23 -12.54 6.13
CA ASP A 18 10.96 -12.73 5.44
C ASP A 18 11.04 -13.98 4.59
N PRO A 19 10.16 -14.97 4.82
CA PRO A 19 10.10 -16.15 3.98
C PRO A 19 9.66 -15.85 2.54
N ALA A 20 9.15 -14.65 2.26
CA ALA A 20 8.81 -14.24 0.90
C ALA A 20 10.06 -14.00 0.04
N PRO A 21 10.28 -14.78 -1.04
CA PRO A 21 11.45 -14.60 -1.91
C PRO A 21 11.29 -13.44 -2.90
N PHE A 22 10.30 -12.56 -2.71
CA PHE A 22 9.97 -11.46 -3.62
C PHE A 22 10.06 -10.12 -2.90
N PRO A 23 10.49 -9.04 -3.57
CA PRO A 23 10.44 -7.70 -3.00
C PRO A 23 9.00 -7.26 -2.77
N ALA A 24 8.79 -6.39 -1.79
CA ALA A 24 7.51 -5.71 -1.60
C ALA A 24 7.19 -4.88 -2.85
N PHE A 25 5.93 -4.92 -3.29
CA PHE A 25 5.48 -4.24 -4.51
C PHE A 25 4.46 -3.15 -4.25
N LEU A 26 3.76 -3.20 -3.12
CA LEU A 26 2.83 -2.15 -2.72
C LEU A 26 3.56 -1.01 -2.00
N PRO A 27 3.23 0.26 -2.31
CA PRO A 27 3.70 1.41 -1.55
C PRO A 27 3.28 1.31 -0.08
N LEU A 28 4.15 1.71 0.84
CA LEU A 28 3.90 1.59 2.28
C LEU A 28 2.88 2.62 2.77
N GLU A 29 2.90 3.81 2.16
CA GLU A 29 2.03 4.94 2.47
C GLU A 29 0.53 4.63 2.35
N ILE A 30 0.13 3.65 1.53
CA ILE A 30 -1.27 3.21 1.41
C ILE A 30 -1.76 2.52 2.70
N PHE A 31 -0.84 1.97 3.50
CA PHE A 31 -1.13 1.26 4.74
C PHE A 31 -0.89 2.12 5.99
N ASP A 32 -0.69 3.41 5.79
CA ASP A 32 -0.45 4.35 6.87
C ASP A 32 -1.75 4.65 7.61
N ASN A 33 -1.81 4.33 8.91
CA ASN A 33 -2.99 4.59 9.73
C ASN A 33 -2.87 5.98 10.37
N THR A 34 -3.71 6.91 9.91
CA THR A 34 -3.74 8.30 10.37
C THR A 34 -4.37 8.47 11.75
N GLU A 35 -5.07 7.47 12.30
CA GLU A 35 -5.65 7.53 13.65
C GLU A 35 -4.58 7.56 14.76
N PHE A 36 -3.34 7.18 14.42
CA PHE A 36 -2.19 7.34 15.32
C PHE A 36 -1.69 8.79 15.41
N ASP A 37 -2.14 9.68 14.52
CA ASP A 37 -1.68 11.07 14.51
C ASP A 37 -2.34 11.87 15.63
N CYS A 38 -1.51 12.43 16.51
CA CYS A 38 -2.01 13.18 17.66
C CYS A 38 -2.49 14.60 17.33
N ARG A 39 -2.30 15.05 16.07
CA ARG A 39 -2.61 16.41 15.61
C ARG A 39 -2.99 16.42 14.14
N THR A 40 -3.79 17.39 13.74
CA THR A 40 -4.04 17.68 12.32
C THR A 40 -2.84 18.34 11.67
N TRP A 41 -2.84 18.43 10.34
CA TRP A 41 -1.76 19.10 9.61
C TRP A 41 -1.68 20.60 9.95
N GLU A 42 -2.83 21.26 10.18
CA GLU A 42 -2.90 22.66 10.61
C GLU A 42 -2.24 22.86 11.97
N GLU A 43 -2.54 21.99 12.93
CA GLU A 43 -2.01 22.04 14.28
C GLU A 43 -0.49 21.81 14.30
N TRP A 44 -0.02 20.84 13.50
CA TRP A 44 1.41 20.58 13.33
C TRP A 44 2.14 21.82 12.80
N LEU A 45 1.67 22.41 11.70
CA LEU A 45 2.25 23.63 11.14
C LEU A 45 2.11 24.83 12.09
N GLY A 46 1.04 24.85 12.89
CA GLY A 46 0.78 25.85 13.92
C GLY A 46 1.84 25.90 15.01
N LEU A 47 2.49 24.78 15.33
CA LEU A 47 3.61 24.75 16.30
C LEU A 47 4.81 25.61 15.88
N GLY A 48 4.96 25.86 14.58
CA GLY A 48 6.02 26.72 14.04
C GLY A 48 5.67 28.20 14.02
N VAL A 49 4.44 28.61 14.38
CA VAL A 49 3.98 29.99 14.26
C VAL A 49 4.44 30.82 15.46
N GLU A 50 5.28 31.82 15.20
CA GLU A 50 5.71 32.84 16.16
C GLU A 50 5.27 34.22 15.64
N GLY A 51 4.20 34.77 16.22
CA GLY A 51 3.60 36.01 15.73
C GLY A 51 3.05 35.84 14.31
N ASN A 52 3.55 36.64 13.36
CA ASN A 52 3.16 36.58 11.95
C ASN A 52 4.14 35.77 11.07
N VAL A 53 5.04 35.00 11.68
CA VAL A 53 6.07 34.25 10.98
C VAL A 53 5.93 32.76 11.31
N ARG A 54 5.74 31.93 10.29
CA ARG A 54 5.74 30.47 10.42
C ARG A 54 7.14 29.93 10.17
N ARG A 55 7.81 29.49 11.22
CA ARG A 55 9.10 28.78 11.15
C ARG A 55 8.91 27.31 10.78
N PRO A 56 9.96 26.63 10.28
CA PRO A 56 9.91 25.20 10.01
C PRO A 56 9.71 24.41 11.30
N VAL A 57 8.83 23.42 11.28
CA VAL A 57 8.59 22.55 12.44
C VAL A 57 9.66 21.45 12.47
N PRO A 58 10.42 21.29 13.57
CA PRO A 58 11.49 20.29 13.61
C PRO A 58 10.94 18.86 13.48
N ALA A 59 11.58 18.06 12.63
CA ALA A 59 11.25 16.65 12.41
C ALA A 59 12.48 15.81 12.03
N LYS A 60 12.27 14.51 11.88
CA LYS A 60 13.13 13.58 11.15
C LYS A 60 12.36 13.07 9.94
N SER A 61 13.04 12.81 8.83
CA SER A 61 12.40 12.20 7.67
C SER A 61 13.28 11.18 6.97
N LEU A 62 12.68 10.12 6.44
CA LEU A 62 13.32 9.10 5.62
C LEU A 62 13.48 9.62 4.18
N LEU A 63 14.70 9.98 3.82
CA LEU A 63 15.04 10.65 2.55
C LEU A 63 16.20 9.93 1.84
N PRO A 64 16.34 10.09 0.51
CA PRO A 64 17.52 9.58 -0.19
C PRO A 64 18.80 10.25 0.33
N THR A 65 19.90 9.51 0.32
CA THR A 65 21.21 10.02 0.76
C THR A 65 21.78 11.06 -0.18
N GLU A 66 21.51 10.92 -1.48
CA GLU A 66 21.95 11.86 -2.51
C GLU A 66 20.81 12.83 -2.85
N ASP A 67 21.12 14.13 -2.83
CA ASP A 67 20.20 15.21 -3.20
C ASP A 67 20.17 15.36 -4.73
N ARG A 68 19.49 14.43 -5.39
CA ARG A 68 19.28 14.43 -6.84
C ARG A 68 18.05 15.28 -7.19
N LEU A 69 18.23 16.25 -8.09
CA LEU A 69 17.15 17.10 -8.61
C LEU A 69 16.32 16.38 -9.68
N ASP A 70 16.91 15.37 -10.33
CA ASP A 70 16.22 14.48 -11.25
C ASP A 70 15.30 13.55 -10.45
N LYS A 71 14.02 13.52 -10.85
CA LYS A 71 13.01 12.59 -10.31
C LYS A 71 13.32 11.18 -10.81
N GLY A 72 14.40 10.57 -10.32
CA GLY A 72 14.66 9.15 -10.48
C GLY A 72 13.51 8.33 -9.90
N ASP A 73 13.33 7.09 -10.36
CA ASP A 73 12.33 6.19 -9.80
C ASP A 73 12.66 5.98 -8.30
N PRO A 74 11.78 6.37 -7.35
CA PRO A 74 12.00 6.14 -5.92
C PRO A 74 12.12 4.66 -5.55
N LYS A 75 11.73 3.76 -6.47
CA LYS A 75 11.87 2.31 -6.34
C LYS A 75 13.20 1.77 -6.87
N ASP A 76 14.08 2.64 -7.38
CA ASP A 76 15.41 2.22 -7.83
C ASP A 76 16.19 1.61 -6.65
N PRO A 77 16.58 0.32 -6.74
CA PRO A 77 17.27 -0.37 -5.66
C PRO A 77 18.64 0.22 -5.33
N ASN A 78 19.20 1.06 -6.20
CA ASN A 78 20.47 1.73 -5.95
C ASN A 78 20.32 2.98 -5.05
N ILE A 79 19.09 3.45 -4.81
CA ILE A 79 18.85 4.58 -3.92
C ILE A 79 18.94 4.12 -2.47
N THR A 80 19.93 4.66 -1.75
CA THR A 80 20.04 4.47 -0.30
C THR A 80 19.20 5.51 0.43
N TYR A 81 18.35 5.05 1.35
CA TYR A 81 17.55 5.92 2.21
C TYR A 81 18.11 5.97 3.64
N LYS A 82 18.08 7.14 4.26
CA LYS A 82 18.43 7.35 5.67
C LYS A 82 17.48 8.34 6.34
N TRP A 83 17.42 8.26 7.66
CA TRP A 83 16.71 9.26 8.46
C TRP A 83 17.58 10.51 8.63
N PHE A 84 17.08 11.65 8.18
CA PHE A 84 17.72 12.96 8.31
C PHE A 84 16.93 13.86 9.24
N ASN A 85 17.62 14.78 9.90
CA ASN A 85 16.96 15.92 10.55
C ASN A 85 16.43 16.86 9.47
N VAL A 86 15.18 17.27 9.60
CA VAL A 86 14.52 18.14 8.64
C VAL A 86 13.69 19.20 9.36
N GLY A 87 13.41 20.30 8.68
CA GLY A 87 12.29 21.17 9.05
C GLY A 87 11.13 20.94 8.09
N VAL A 88 9.94 20.76 8.66
CA VAL A 88 8.69 20.70 7.93
C VAL A 88 8.25 22.12 7.61
N LEU A 89 8.13 22.41 6.33
CA LEU A 89 7.88 23.73 5.79
C LEU A 89 6.41 23.95 5.46
N ASP A 90 5.73 22.94 4.95
CA ASP A 90 4.34 23.02 4.52
C ASP A 90 3.69 21.64 4.37
N TYR A 91 2.41 21.64 4.04
CA TYR A 91 1.63 20.45 3.73
C TYR A 91 0.73 20.72 2.53
N ASP A 92 0.62 19.75 1.62
CA ASP A 92 -0.30 19.77 0.49
C ASP A 92 -1.46 18.82 0.75
N LYS A 93 -2.68 19.36 0.81
CA LYS A 93 -3.89 18.61 1.13
C LYS A 93 -4.36 17.74 -0.05
N GLU A 94 -4.08 18.15 -1.28
CA GLU A 94 -4.53 17.40 -2.46
C GLU A 94 -3.71 16.13 -2.65
N SER A 95 -2.37 16.24 -2.55
CA SER A 95 -1.47 15.09 -2.70
C SER A 95 -1.22 14.33 -1.39
N ASP A 96 -1.68 14.84 -0.24
CA ASP A 96 -1.38 14.31 1.10
C ASP A 96 0.13 14.17 1.36
N LEU A 97 0.89 15.23 1.04
CA LEU A 97 2.35 15.24 1.16
C LEU A 97 2.83 16.37 2.06
N TRP A 98 3.84 16.06 2.85
CA TRP A 98 4.56 17.02 3.67
C TRP A 98 5.76 17.57 2.91
N PHE A 99 5.89 18.89 2.90
CA PHE A 99 7.05 19.57 2.35
C PHE A 99 8.11 19.72 3.42
N VAL A 100 9.26 19.07 3.22
CA VAL A 100 10.37 19.05 4.17
C VAL A 100 11.67 19.51 3.54
N GLN A 101 12.57 20.04 4.36
CA GLN A 101 13.92 20.40 3.93
C GLN A 101 14.96 19.87 4.92
N LYS A 102 16.03 19.23 4.42
CA LYS A 102 17.16 18.82 5.27
C LYS A 102 17.81 20.03 5.93
N VAL A 103 18.23 19.85 7.19
CA VAL A 103 18.97 20.88 7.93
C VAL A 103 20.44 20.92 7.52
N ASP A 104 21.09 22.06 7.74
CA ASP A 104 22.55 22.20 7.64
C ASP A 104 23.27 21.50 8.81
N ASP A 105 24.61 21.53 8.82
CA ASP A 105 25.44 20.94 9.88
C ASP A 105 25.19 21.57 11.27
N GLN A 106 24.58 22.75 11.32
CA GLN A 106 24.20 23.44 12.55
C GLN A 106 22.73 23.20 12.94
N GLY A 107 22.01 22.34 12.22
CA GLY A 107 20.61 22.01 12.50
C GLY A 107 19.60 23.06 12.04
N ARG A 108 19.99 23.97 11.14
CA ARG A 108 19.15 25.07 10.63
C ARG A 108 18.63 24.77 9.24
N VAL A 109 17.45 25.29 8.94
CA VAL A 109 16.87 25.23 7.59
C VAL A 109 17.13 26.57 6.90
N LEU A 110 18.00 26.57 5.88
CA LEU A 110 18.49 27.78 5.23
C LEU A 110 18.08 27.87 3.76
N ASP A 111 17.93 29.09 3.25
CA ASP A 111 17.72 29.37 1.83
C ASP A 111 19.04 29.45 1.03
N THR A 112 18.97 29.74 -0.27
CA THR A 112 20.17 29.91 -1.12
C THR A 112 21.08 31.07 -0.69
N ARG A 113 20.61 31.96 0.18
CA ARG A 113 21.34 33.12 0.70
C ARG A 113 21.85 32.89 2.13
N GLY A 114 21.69 31.68 2.66
CA GLY A 114 22.06 31.33 4.03
C GLY A 114 21.15 31.92 5.10
N GLN A 115 19.95 32.40 4.74
CA GLN A 115 18.96 32.93 5.68
C GLN A 115 17.98 31.85 6.12
N PRO A 116 17.46 31.90 7.37
CA PRO A 116 16.45 30.95 7.83
C PRO A 116 15.20 30.94 6.93
N VAL A 117 14.79 29.75 6.51
CA VAL A 117 13.55 29.57 5.73
C VAL A 117 12.35 29.80 6.65
N VAL A 118 11.41 30.63 6.21
CA VAL A 118 10.15 30.91 6.92
C VAL A 118 8.98 30.89 5.94
N ASN A 119 7.76 30.83 6.46
CA ASN A 119 6.50 30.87 5.71
C ASN A 119 6.48 29.86 4.54
N GLY A 120 6.92 28.62 4.81
CA GLY A 120 6.96 27.55 3.82
C GLY A 120 7.96 27.73 2.68
N GLY A 121 8.88 28.69 2.79
CA GLY A 121 9.82 29.02 1.71
C GLY A 121 9.16 29.72 0.53
N VAL A 122 7.98 30.32 0.75
CA VAL A 122 7.26 31.12 -0.24
C VAL A 122 7.82 32.55 -0.23
N ARG A 123 8.30 33.01 -1.38
CA ARG A 123 8.80 34.40 -1.53
C ARG A 123 7.63 35.37 -1.57
N LYS A 124 7.91 36.67 -1.38
CA LYS A 124 6.91 37.76 -1.54
C LYS A 124 6.21 37.75 -2.91
N THR A 125 6.83 37.14 -3.92
CA THR A 125 6.29 36.96 -5.27
C THR A 125 5.31 35.79 -5.39
N GLY A 126 5.04 35.04 -4.31
CA GLY A 126 4.21 33.84 -4.30
C GLY A 126 4.92 32.57 -4.80
N SER A 127 6.12 32.68 -5.36
CA SER A 127 6.89 31.52 -5.85
C SER A 127 7.62 30.81 -4.71
N ARG A 128 7.54 29.47 -4.70
CA ARG A 128 8.30 28.62 -3.78
C ARG A 128 9.72 28.39 -4.30
N MET A 129 10.70 28.43 -3.41
CA MET A 129 12.09 28.11 -3.75
C MET A 129 12.22 26.60 -3.98
N GLY A 130 12.92 26.19 -5.04
CA GLY A 130 13.32 24.79 -5.24
C GLY A 130 14.79 24.60 -4.86
N LEU A 131 15.04 23.94 -3.73
CA LEU A 131 16.37 23.55 -3.30
C LEU A 131 16.57 22.04 -3.48
N PRO A 132 17.79 21.56 -3.78
CA PRO A 132 18.05 20.11 -3.87
C PRO A 132 17.72 19.34 -2.59
N GLN A 133 17.79 19.99 -1.42
CA GLN A 133 17.52 19.38 -0.12
C GLN A 133 16.02 19.33 0.26
N GLN A 134 15.12 19.70 -0.66
CA GLN A 134 13.69 19.79 -0.41
C GLN A 134 12.92 18.62 -1.03
N TYR A 135 11.96 18.09 -0.26
CA TYR A 135 11.22 16.90 -0.64
C TYR A 135 9.75 17.02 -0.28
N TRP A 136 8.91 16.43 -1.11
CA TRP A 136 7.54 16.09 -0.76
C TRP A 136 7.50 14.63 -0.35
N VAL A 137 7.03 14.36 0.87
CA VAL A 137 7.06 13.01 1.46
C VAL A 137 5.73 12.66 2.12
N PRO A 138 5.30 11.39 2.04
CA PRO A 138 4.12 10.94 2.77
C PRO A 138 4.35 10.96 4.27
N ARG A 139 3.28 11.08 5.05
CA ARG A 139 3.35 11.22 6.51
C ARG A 139 4.11 10.09 7.21
N ILE A 140 3.98 8.84 6.76
CA ILE A 140 4.74 7.70 7.28
C ILE A 140 6.27 7.86 7.24
N ARG A 141 6.79 8.77 6.42
CA ARG A 141 8.22 9.08 6.31
C ARG A 141 8.63 10.31 7.12
N VAL A 142 7.73 10.94 7.87
CA VAL A 142 8.01 12.14 8.68
C VAL A 142 7.73 11.80 10.13
N MET A 143 8.71 12.00 11.01
CA MET A 143 8.54 11.99 12.45
C MET A 143 8.80 13.39 13.03
N PHE A 144 7.78 14.15 13.39
CA PHE A 144 7.87 15.39 14.14
C PHE A 144 8.60 15.20 15.47
N ARG A 145 9.42 16.18 15.85
CA ARG A 145 10.16 16.13 17.13
C ARG A 145 9.27 16.20 18.36
N ALA A 146 8.05 16.73 18.21
CA ALA A 146 7.08 16.84 19.30
C ALA A 146 6.04 15.69 19.29
N GLU A 147 6.22 14.66 18.46
CA GLU A 147 5.42 13.44 18.53
C GLU A 147 6.08 12.37 19.41
N ASP A 148 5.30 11.42 19.93
CA ASP A 148 5.82 10.27 20.66
C ASP A 148 6.47 9.27 19.70
N ALA A 149 7.78 9.03 19.89
CA ALA A 149 8.54 8.14 19.04
C ALA A 149 8.05 6.68 19.05
N SER A 150 7.47 6.23 20.16
CA SER A 150 6.93 4.88 20.31
C SER A 150 5.64 4.72 19.51
N ILE A 151 4.76 5.73 19.54
CA ILE A 151 3.52 5.75 18.75
C ILE A 151 3.87 5.78 17.26
N PHE A 152 4.82 6.64 16.86
CA PHE A 152 5.30 6.67 15.48
C PHE A 152 5.89 5.33 15.03
N ALA A 153 6.75 4.71 15.86
CA ALA A 153 7.33 3.41 15.54
C ALA A 153 6.26 2.31 15.41
N HIS A 154 5.25 2.33 16.29
CA HIS A 154 4.13 1.40 16.24
C HIS A 154 3.29 1.57 14.96
N ARG A 155 2.96 2.82 14.59
CA ARG A 155 2.28 3.18 13.34
C ARG A 155 3.02 2.63 12.12
N VAL A 156 4.33 2.86 12.03
CA VAL A 156 5.16 2.34 10.93
C VAL A 156 5.16 0.82 10.93
N ALA A 157 5.35 0.18 12.09
CA ALA A 157 5.35 -1.28 12.20
C ALA A 157 4.01 -1.89 11.75
N GLU A 158 2.89 -1.27 12.12
CA GLU A 158 1.55 -1.69 11.74
C GLU A 158 1.33 -1.57 10.23
N ALA A 159 1.78 -0.48 9.60
CA ALA A 159 1.74 -0.32 8.14
C ALA A 159 2.55 -1.42 7.43
N TYR A 160 3.74 -1.76 7.93
CA TYR A 160 4.55 -2.86 7.40
C TYR A 160 3.84 -4.21 7.54
N ARG A 161 3.24 -4.48 8.70
CA ARG A 161 2.48 -5.72 8.97
C ARG A 161 1.28 -5.83 8.05
N LEU A 162 0.51 -4.76 7.89
CA LEU A 162 -0.68 -4.72 7.06
C LEU A 162 -0.32 -4.87 5.58
N ARG A 163 0.71 -4.17 5.10
CA ARG A 163 1.23 -4.37 3.74
C ARG A 163 1.59 -5.83 3.50
N LYS A 164 2.36 -6.43 4.39
CA LYS A 164 2.78 -7.84 4.27
C LYS A 164 1.58 -8.79 4.21
N LYS A 165 0.59 -8.58 5.08
CA LYS A 165 -0.68 -9.35 5.10
C LYS A 165 -1.40 -9.21 3.76
N THR A 166 -1.56 -7.98 3.27
CA THR A 166 -2.26 -7.67 2.02
C THR A 166 -1.56 -8.26 0.80
N GLU A 167 -0.24 -8.12 0.69
CA GLU A 167 0.54 -8.75 -0.39
C GLU A 167 0.43 -10.29 -0.34
N GLY A 168 0.40 -10.88 0.86
CA GLY A 168 0.16 -12.30 1.06
C GLY A 168 -1.23 -12.76 0.61
N LEU A 169 -2.27 -11.95 0.87
CA LEU A 169 -3.65 -12.19 0.44
C LEU A 169 -3.83 -12.02 -1.08
N ILE A 170 -3.13 -11.06 -1.69
CA ILE A 170 -3.14 -10.90 -3.15
C ILE A 170 -2.52 -12.13 -3.82
N ARG A 171 -1.37 -12.60 -3.31
CA ARG A 171 -0.74 -13.84 -3.79
C ARG A 171 -1.66 -15.05 -3.63
N TYR A 172 -2.33 -15.17 -2.49
CA TYR A 172 -3.32 -16.22 -2.24
C TYR A 172 -4.41 -16.23 -3.32
N ASN A 173 -5.06 -15.08 -3.56
CA ASN A 173 -6.15 -14.98 -4.54
C ASN A 173 -5.65 -15.26 -5.95
N LEU A 174 -4.49 -14.70 -6.32
CA LEU A 174 -3.87 -14.97 -7.61
C LEU A 174 -3.63 -16.47 -7.83
N TYR A 175 -3.14 -17.19 -6.80
CA TYR A 175 -2.93 -18.64 -6.92
C TYR A 175 -4.23 -19.40 -7.12
N VAL A 176 -5.28 -19.07 -6.34
CA VAL A 176 -6.60 -19.69 -6.48
C VAL A 176 -7.18 -19.43 -7.87
N ASP A 177 -7.07 -18.20 -8.39
CA ASP A 177 -7.57 -17.83 -9.71
C ASP A 177 -6.79 -18.51 -10.85
N CYS A 178 -5.50 -18.80 -10.62
CA CYS A 178 -4.65 -19.53 -11.58
C CYS A 178 -4.76 -21.06 -11.46
N MET A 179 -5.53 -21.60 -10.50
CA MET A 179 -5.73 -23.05 -10.42
C MET A 179 -6.58 -23.54 -11.60
N PRO A 180 -6.37 -24.78 -12.08
CA PRO A 180 -7.16 -25.33 -13.18
C PRO A 180 -8.66 -25.32 -12.87
N HIS A 181 -9.46 -25.15 -13.92
CA HIS A 181 -10.93 -25.20 -13.88
C HIS A 181 -11.49 -26.34 -14.77
N ASP A 182 -10.61 -27.24 -15.20
CA ASP A 182 -10.89 -28.31 -16.15
C ASP A 182 -11.91 -29.31 -15.60
N ASP A 183 -12.45 -30.16 -16.46
CA ASP A 183 -13.53 -31.12 -16.16
C ASP A 183 -13.17 -32.16 -15.08
N ASN A 184 -11.89 -32.24 -14.70
CA ASN A 184 -11.41 -33.08 -13.60
C ASN A 184 -11.61 -32.43 -12.21
N VAL A 185 -12.00 -31.15 -12.16
CA VAL A 185 -12.31 -30.42 -10.92
C VAL A 185 -13.78 -30.62 -10.60
N LEU A 186 -14.11 -30.76 -9.31
CA LEU A 186 -15.48 -30.86 -8.82
C LEU A 186 -16.34 -29.74 -9.44
N SER A 187 -17.40 -30.13 -10.15
CA SER A 187 -18.39 -29.23 -10.74
C SER A 187 -19.74 -29.39 -10.02
N LEU A 188 -20.55 -28.33 -10.04
CA LEU A 188 -21.94 -28.44 -9.62
C LEU A 188 -22.69 -29.42 -10.55
N GLU A 189 -23.54 -30.25 -9.96
CA GLU A 189 -24.41 -31.14 -10.74
C GLU A 189 -25.49 -30.33 -11.47
N SER A 190 -25.83 -30.75 -12.70
CA SER A 190 -26.88 -30.11 -13.52
C SER A 190 -28.24 -30.05 -12.80
N SER A 191 -28.54 -31.06 -11.98
CA SER A 191 -29.74 -31.12 -11.14
C SER A 191 -29.82 -29.94 -10.14
N SER A 192 -28.68 -29.47 -9.64
CA SER A 192 -28.61 -28.34 -8.71
C SER A 192 -28.91 -27.03 -9.44
N PHE A 193 -28.41 -26.87 -10.67
CA PHE A 193 -28.75 -25.72 -11.51
C PHE A 193 -30.24 -25.68 -11.84
N GLU A 194 -30.83 -26.79 -12.28
CA GLU A 194 -32.27 -26.86 -12.59
C GLU A 194 -33.14 -26.52 -11.36
N ASN A 195 -32.74 -26.99 -10.18
CA ASN A 195 -33.42 -26.67 -8.93
C ASN A 195 -33.30 -25.18 -8.54
N MET A 196 -32.11 -24.58 -8.70
CA MET A 196 -31.91 -23.14 -8.44
C MET A 196 -32.69 -22.28 -9.44
N THR A 197 -32.57 -22.60 -10.73
CA THR A 197 -33.25 -21.91 -11.83
C THR A 197 -34.76 -21.98 -11.66
N SER A 198 -35.35 -23.17 -11.45
CA SER A 198 -36.80 -23.32 -11.23
C SER A 198 -37.33 -22.50 -10.04
N ARG A 199 -36.59 -22.42 -8.93
CA ARG A 199 -36.98 -21.62 -7.77
C ARG A 199 -36.88 -20.12 -8.03
N SER A 200 -35.88 -19.68 -8.79
CA SER A 200 -35.67 -18.27 -9.10
C SER A 200 -36.73 -17.68 -10.07
N ILE A 201 -37.14 -18.45 -11.09
CA ILE A 201 -38.07 -18.00 -12.14
C ILE A 201 -39.55 -17.99 -11.72
N ASN A 202 -39.89 -18.66 -10.61
CA ASN A 202 -41.27 -18.75 -10.08
C ASN A 202 -41.71 -17.49 -9.30
N THR A 203 -40.94 -16.40 -9.37
CA THR A 203 -41.23 -15.14 -8.69
C THR A 203 -42.25 -14.31 -9.48
N PRO A 204 -43.30 -13.75 -8.84
CA PRO A 204 -44.28 -12.89 -9.52
C PRO A 204 -43.60 -11.72 -10.25
N GLY A 205 -43.80 -11.64 -11.57
CA GLY A 205 -43.22 -10.59 -12.42
C GLY A 205 -42.15 -11.08 -13.39
N LEU A 206 -41.59 -12.27 -13.19
CA LEU A 206 -40.68 -12.91 -14.15
C LEU A 206 -41.47 -13.79 -15.12
N ARG A 207 -41.34 -13.51 -16.42
CA ARG A 207 -41.98 -14.31 -17.49
C ARG A 207 -40.99 -15.39 -17.93
N SER A 208 -41.28 -16.65 -17.58
CA SER A 208 -40.40 -17.81 -17.86
C SER A 208 -40.05 -18.02 -19.34
N ASN A 209 -40.79 -17.41 -20.27
CA ASN A 209 -40.60 -17.54 -21.72
C ASN A 209 -39.95 -16.30 -22.37
N ASP A 210 -39.47 -15.32 -21.59
CA ASP A 210 -38.77 -14.15 -22.13
C ASP A 210 -37.37 -14.55 -22.63
N PRO A 211 -37.03 -14.37 -23.92
CA PRO A 211 -35.71 -14.70 -24.45
C PRO A 211 -34.56 -13.97 -23.74
N VAL A 212 -34.79 -12.74 -23.27
CA VAL A 212 -33.78 -11.96 -22.54
C VAL A 212 -33.52 -12.60 -21.18
N LEU A 213 -34.57 -13.08 -20.52
CA LEU A 213 -34.44 -13.76 -19.23
C LEU A 213 -33.65 -15.06 -19.38
N LEU A 214 -33.92 -15.85 -20.41
CA LEU A 214 -33.22 -17.12 -20.66
C LEU A 214 -31.72 -16.91 -20.92
N ASP A 215 -31.34 -15.89 -21.68
CA ASP A 215 -29.94 -15.52 -21.90
C ASP A 215 -29.26 -15.07 -20.59
N CYS A 216 -29.95 -14.28 -19.77
CA CYS A 216 -29.47 -13.88 -18.45
C CYS A 216 -29.27 -15.10 -17.52
N VAL A 217 -30.21 -16.04 -17.50
CA VAL A 217 -30.11 -17.27 -16.71
C VAL A 217 -28.91 -18.10 -17.15
N ALA A 218 -28.73 -18.32 -18.46
CA ALA A 218 -27.58 -19.08 -18.97
C ALA A 218 -26.23 -18.42 -18.58
N LYS A 219 -26.14 -17.08 -18.65
CA LYS A 219 -24.96 -16.35 -18.18
C LYS A 219 -24.74 -16.52 -16.68
N LEU A 220 -25.80 -16.45 -15.88
CA LEU A 220 -25.72 -16.64 -14.42
C LEU A 220 -25.29 -18.08 -14.07
N GLU A 221 -25.81 -19.09 -14.76
CA GLU A 221 -25.41 -20.48 -14.57
C GLU A 221 -23.91 -20.66 -14.83
N GLN A 222 -23.37 -20.03 -15.89
CA GLN A 222 -21.93 -20.02 -16.14
C GLN A 222 -21.15 -19.34 -15.01
N GLN A 223 -21.62 -18.18 -14.52
CA GLN A 223 -20.95 -17.45 -13.43
C GLN A 223 -20.96 -18.25 -12.12
N VAL A 224 -22.10 -18.80 -11.73
CA VAL A 224 -22.25 -19.65 -10.53
C VAL A 224 -21.36 -20.89 -10.65
N GLY A 225 -21.27 -21.49 -11.84
CA GLY A 225 -20.36 -22.61 -12.09
C GLY A 225 -18.88 -22.24 -11.90
N LEU A 226 -18.46 -21.08 -12.38
CA LEU A 226 -17.09 -20.57 -12.17
C LEU A 226 -16.81 -20.28 -10.70
N ASP A 227 -17.75 -19.64 -10.00
CA ASP A 227 -17.61 -19.29 -8.60
C ASP A 227 -17.54 -20.52 -7.68
N PHE A 228 -18.30 -21.56 -8.03
CA PHE A 228 -18.19 -22.86 -7.37
C PHE A 228 -16.81 -23.49 -7.57
N LYS A 229 -16.31 -23.56 -8.82
CA LYS A 229 -14.97 -24.10 -9.10
C LYS A 229 -13.89 -23.32 -8.35
N ARG A 230 -13.99 -21.99 -8.34
CA ARG A 230 -13.10 -21.12 -7.57
C ARG A 230 -13.16 -21.41 -6.07
N THR A 231 -14.34 -21.63 -5.52
CA THR A 231 -14.54 -22.01 -4.11
C THR A 231 -13.94 -23.38 -3.79
N MET A 232 -14.07 -24.35 -4.69
CA MET A 232 -13.45 -25.67 -4.53
C MET A 232 -11.92 -25.59 -4.60
N ASN A 233 -11.38 -24.75 -5.47
CA ASN A 233 -9.96 -24.43 -5.55
C ASN A 233 -9.47 -23.78 -4.25
N LYS A 234 -10.22 -22.79 -3.72
CA LYS A 234 -9.98 -22.14 -2.43
C LYS A 234 -9.86 -23.18 -1.30
N LEU A 235 -10.87 -24.03 -1.11
CA LEU A 235 -10.90 -25.06 -0.07
C LEU A 235 -9.74 -26.06 -0.18
N THR A 236 -9.37 -26.42 -1.41
CA THR A 236 -8.24 -27.31 -1.67
C THR A 236 -6.92 -26.64 -1.31
N PHE A 237 -6.74 -25.39 -1.73
CA PHE A 237 -5.54 -24.61 -1.48
C PHE A 237 -5.35 -24.31 0.01
N ASP A 238 -6.42 -23.98 0.73
CA ASP A 238 -6.40 -23.78 2.19
C ASP A 238 -5.85 -25.01 2.92
N LYS A 239 -6.28 -26.21 2.52
CA LYS A 239 -5.77 -27.48 3.08
C LYS A 239 -4.30 -27.69 2.76
N VAL A 240 -3.85 -27.35 1.54
CA VAL A 240 -2.45 -27.49 1.13
C VAL A 240 -1.55 -26.54 1.92
N VAL A 241 -1.92 -25.26 2.01
CA VAL A 241 -1.17 -24.23 2.75
C VAL A 241 -1.11 -24.58 4.23
N SER A 242 -2.23 -24.98 4.83
CA SER A 242 -2.30 -25.33 6.26
C SER A 242 -1.43 -26.53 6.63
N ARG A 243 -1.26 -27.50 5.70
CA ARG A 243 -0.39 -28.67 5.90
C ARG A 243 1.09 -28.37 5.74
N ASN A 244 1.44 -27.30 5.03
CA ASN A 244 2.83 -26.95 4.74
C ASN A 244 3.12 -25.45 4.87
N LEU A 245 2.89 -24.90 6.07
CA LEU A 245 3.08 -23.48 6.35
C LEU A 245 4.48 -22.97 6.02
N LYS A 246 5.53 -23.80 6.16
CA LYS A 246 6.91 -23.36 5.88
C LYS A 246 7.14 -23.08 4.39
N SER A 247 6.64 -23.93 3.50
CA SER A 247 6.76 -23.71 2.05
C SER A 247 5.88 -22.56 1.56
N PHE A 248 4.79 -22.25 2.26
CA PHE A 248 3.84 -21.20 1.89
C PHE A 248 3.88 -19.98 2.83
N ALA A 249 4.97 -19.75 3.53
CA ALA A 249 5.03 -18.71 4.56
C ALA A 249 4.91 -17.26 4.02
N TYR A 250 4.90 -17.09 2.69
CA TYR A 250 4.63 -15.84 1.97
C TYR A 250 3.18 -15.68 1.51
N VAL A 251 2.33 -16.66 1.78
CA VAL A 251 0.89 -16.66 1.52
C VAL A 251 0.17 -16.38 2.83
N THR A 252 -0.85 -15.54 2.78
CA THR A 252 -1.73 -15.29 3.93
C THR A 252 -3.08 -15.93 3.63
N LEU A 253 -3.55 -16.80 4.52
CA LEU A 253 -4.89 -17.35 4.43
C LEU A 253 -5.92 -16.28 4.82
N PRO A 254 -7.07 -16.22 4.14
CA PRO A 254 -8.19 -15.37 4.56
C PRO A 254 -8.63 -15.70 5.99
N GLU A 255 -9.12 -14.68 6.71
CA GLU A 255 -9.78 -14.93 7.98
C GLU A 255 -11.07 -15.73 7.74
N PRO A 256 -11.43 -16.66 8.65
CA PRO A 256 -12.72 -17.32 8.59
C PRO A 256 -13.84 -16.28 8.66
N GLU A 257 -14.90 -16.48 7.88
CA GLU A 257 -16.08 -15.64 7.97
C GLU A 257 -16.67 -15.77 9.40
N PRO A 258 -17.06 -14.64 10.04
CA PRO A 258 -17.72 -14.70 11.33
C PRO A 258 -19.08 -15.42 11.19
N ASP A 259 -19.35 -16.33 12.13
CA ASP A 259 -20.62 -17.07 12.24
C ASP A 259 -21.83 -16.14 12.48
#